data_AF-A0A6C0LWA6-F1
#
_entry.id   AF-A0A6C0LWA6-F1
#
_cell.length_a   1.000
_cell.length_b   1.000
_cell.length_c   1.000
_cell.angle_alpha   90.00
_cell.angle_beta   90.00
_cell.angle_gamma   90.00
#
_symmetry.space_group_name_H-M   'P 1'
#
loop_
_entity.id
_entity.type
_entity.pdbx_description
1 polymer ?
#
loop_
_entity_poly.entity_id
_entity_poly.type
_entity_poly.pdbx_seq_one_letter_code
_entity_poly.pdbx_strand_id
1 'polypeptide(L)'
;MSSKTYRSIIVSHQARLRCFLHDYLINNNDQSNSRSNSSDSYDSGVTDVESVSSSGSESKGGGGGLHRFQNGCVIKLIITSTSLSLELVYNGSIDEEKPTYTYYVKPGTIDEKAKQGKYQIEELHPIFIKVNFEHINPINTFEFYLIRHGQAEHNVLKGMSKAFSNKNTKLTEDGRAQALSSGKHLKDIVRGKEIDYLFASDLNRTSETMGHFLKGFNNQLMDKSIVILPCSHELTYTKNSHCDGHQGITPNENISTCEPGKTGKTLLTRQTIDSCDTIGDLRLDWSFYSKFYGSGTRRKRGSEVSKQCRDTDMFKEAIEYITSKEGRGNKRAKLSSLLHDMPQTTRDKMSNNLNKLNDLSDKSDQLKEGANAFAKSAQQLALAQKSSKWWGKGGKTRRKRRPGSKRKGQSVKRKRKGSIGVSRKQRCKYGRRKYHRKTKKRQRGGNQE
;
A
#
# COMPACT_ATOMS: atom_id res chain seq x y z
N MET A 1 0.71 -34.69 -5.23
CA MET A 1 1.25 -33.36 -5.59
C MET A 1 2.44 -33.09 -4.67
N SER A 2 3.59 -32.65 -5.20
CA SER A 2 4.75 -32.32 -4.36
C SER A 2 4.45 -31.08 -3.53
N SER A 3 4.81 -31.10 -2.24
CA SER A 3 4.88 -29.88 -1.45
C SER A 3 5.91 -28.92 -2.08
N LYS A 4 5.58 -27.63 -2.12
CA LYS A 4 6.49 -26.58 -2.60
C LYS A 4 6.58 -25.47 -1.56
N THR A 5 7.80 -25.05 -1.28
CA THR A 5 8.08 -23.88 -0.45
C THR A 5 8.41 -22.71 -1.36
N TYR A 6 7.65 -21.62 -1.24
CA TYR A 6 7.92 -20.37 -1.94
C TYR A 6 8.64 -19.41 -1.02
N ARG A 7 9.86 -19.00 -1.38
CA ARG A 7 10.70 -18.09 -0.61
C ARG A 7 10.69 -16.72 -1.24
N SER A 8 10.35 -15.73 -0.44
CA SER A 8 10.16 -14.37 -0.92
C SER A 8 10.83 -13.37 -0.01
N ILE A 9 11.41 -12.32 -0.58
CA ILE A 9 11.88 -11.16 0.17
C ILE A 9 10.85 -10.05 0.00
N ILE A 10 10.40 -9.45 1.11
CA ILE A 10 9.49 -8.31 1.11
C ILE A 10 10.12 -7.16 1.87
N VAL A 11 10.40 -6.05 1.19
CA VAL A 11 10.79 -4.80 1.89
C VAL A 11 9.53 -4.00 2.22
N SER A 12 9.38 -3.64 3.50
CA SER A 12 8.19 -3.01 4.05
C SER A 12 8.53 -1.85 4.99
N HIS A 13 7.49 -1.30 5.63
CA HIS A 13 7.57 -0.13 6.49
C HIS A 13 7.33 -0.45 7.96
N GLN A 14 7.74 0.48 8.82
CA GLN A 14 7.60 0.35 10.27
C GLN A 14 6.16 0.13 10.71
N ALA A 15 5.22 0.95 10.25
CA ALA A 15 3.84 0.82 10.68
C ALA A 15 3.22 -0.47 10.14
N ARG A 16 3.62 -0.92 8.95
CA ARG A 16 3.12 -2.18 8.36
C ARG A 16 3.49 -3.39 9.20
N LEU A 17 4.75 -3.49 9.63
CA LEU A 17 5.20 -4.57 10.50
C LEU A 17 4.49 -4.55 11.86
N ARG A 18 4.33 -3.36 12.46
CA ARG A 18 3.59 -3.22 13.74
C ARG A 18 2.12 -3.57 13.58
N CYS A 19 1.49 -3.14 12.49
CA CYS A 19 0.12 -3.48 12.18
C CYS A 19 -0.09 -4.98 12.03
N PHE A 20 0.81 -5.65 11.31
CA PHE A 20 0.80 -7.10 11.20
C PHE A 20 0.89 -7.79 12.57
N LEU A 21 1.84 -7.38 13.42
CA LEU A 21 1.92 -7.92 14.78
C LEU A 21 0.63 -7.67 15.58
N HIS A 22 0.04 -6.48 15.46
CA HIS A 22 -1.21 -6.16 16.15
C HIS A 22 -2.34 -7.10 15.72
N ASP A 23 -2.56 -7.22 14.42
CA ASP A 23 -3.70 -7.93 13.85
C ASP A 23 -3.60 -9.44 14.08
N TYR A 24 -2.40 -10.02 14.06
CA TYR A 24 -2.21 -11.45 14.19
C TYR A 24 -1.89 -11.91 15.62
N LEU A 25 -1.25 -11.09 16.46
CA LEU A 25 -0.88 -11.49 17.81
C LEU A 25 -1.92 -11.09 18.85
N ILE A 26 -2.36 -9.84 18.81
CA ILE A 26 -3.19 -9.27 19.88
C ILE A 26 -4.64 -9.72 19.71
N ASN A 27 -5.19 -9.54 18.50
CA ASN A 27 -6.60 -9.84 18.25
C ASN A 27 -6.94 -11.35 18.35
N ASN A 28 -5.98 -12.24 18.04
CA ASN A 28 -6.20 -13.69 18.13
C ASN A 28 -6.16 -14.20 19.58
N ASN A 29 -5.34 -13.57 20.44
CA ASN A 29 -5.31 -13.94 21.86
C ASN A 29 -6.62 -13.57 22.57
N ASP A 30 -7.21 -12.40 22.26
CA ASP A 30 -8.48 -11.97 22.85
C ASP A 30 -9.67 -12.85 22.45
N GLN A 31 -9.68 -13.39 21.23
CA GLN A 31 -10.72 -14.34 20.80
C GLN A 31 -10.58 -15.73 21.43
N SER A 32 -9.37 -16.14 21.81
CA SER A 32 -9.15 -17.41 22.50
C SER A 32 -9.58 -17.37 23.97
N ASN A 33 -9.42 -16.23 24.65
CA ASN A 33 -9.80 -16.05 26.06
C ASN A 33 -11.28 -15.72 26.28
N SER A 34 -12.01 -15.26 25.25
CA SER A 34 -13.44 -14.94 25.37
C SER A 34 -14.37 -16.15 25.17
N ARG A 35 -13.83 -17.35 24.90
CA ARG A 35 -14.61 -18.58 24.72
C ARG A 35 -14.63 -19.53 25.92
N SER A 36 -13.99 -19.20 27.05
CA SER A 36 -13.91 -20.11 28.20
C SER A 36 -14.81 -19.76 29.39
N ASN A 37 -15.56 -18.66 29.40
CA ASN A 37 -16.42 -18.28 30.53
C ASN A 37 -17.86 -17.89 30.12
N SER A 38 -18.58 -18.80 29.48
CA SER A 38 -20.05 -18.78 29.56
C SER A 38 -20.59 -20.18 29.81
N SER A 39 -20.44 -20.64 31.04
CA SER A 39 -21.35 -21.61 31.63
C SER A 39 -22.11 -20.90 32.73
N ASP A 40 -23.41 -20.77 32.55
CA ASP A 40 -24.38 -20.35 33.55
C ASP A 40 -24.23 -21.20 34.82
N SER A 41 -24.10 -20.55 35.98
CA SER A 41 -24.55 -21.10 37.26
C SER A 41 -24.61 -19.98 38.29
N TYR A 42 -25.83 -19.62 38.68
CA TYR A 42 -26.10 -19.07 40.00
C TYR A 42 -25.74 -20.13 41.06
N ASP A 43 -25.25 -19.66 42.22
CA ASP A 43 -25.56 -20.14 43.57
C ASP A 43 -24.33 -20.38 44.49
N SER A 44 -24.30 -19.54 45.53
CA SER A 44 -23.85 -19.70 46.92
C SER A 44 -22.59 -20.50 47.31
N GLY A 45 -21.76 -19.85 48.15
CA GLY A 45 -21.20 -20.51 49.33
C GLY A 45 -19.68 -20.48 49.47
N VAL A 46 -19.24 -19.72 50.47
CA VAL A 46 -17.93 -19.71 51.16
C VAL A 46 -17.17 -21.07 51.16
N THR A 47 -15.87 -21.05 50.85
CA THR A 47 -14.79 -21.62 51.68
C THR A 47 -13.41 -21.23 51.15
N ASP A 48 -12.52 -20.89 52.09
CA ASP A 48 -11.11 -20.57 51.90
C ASP A 48 -10.31 -21.81 51.45
N VAL A 49 -9.57 -21.69 50.34
CA VAL A 49 -8.40 -22.55 50.05
C VAL A 49 -7.35 -21.71 49.33
N GLU A 50 -6.22 -21.52 50.00
CA GLU A 50 -5.00 -20.95 49.45
C GLU A 50 -4.51 -21.80 48.27
N SER A 51 -4.30 -21.16 47.11
CA SER A 51 -3.45 -21.72 46.06
C SER A 51 -2.50 -20.64 45.55
N VAL A 52 -1.22 -20.91 45.80
CA VAL A 52 -0.08 -20.09 45.40
C VAL A 52 0.08 -20.20 43.89
N SER A 53 -0.33 -19.18 43.15
CA SER A 53 -0.01 -19.02 41.72
C SER A 53 0.95 -17.86 41.54
N SER A 54 2.13 -18.18 41.03
CA SER A 54 3.31 -17.34 40.84
C SER A 54 3.03 -16.00 40.16
N SER A 55 3.31 -14.94 40.92
CA SER A 55 3.79 -13.61 40.54
C SER A 55 3.71 -13.24 39.06
N GLY A 56 2.63 -12.55 38.72
CA GLY A 56 2.55 -11.72 37.54
C GLY A 56 3.57 -10.59 37.58
N SER A 57 4.21 -10.35 36.43
CA SER A 57 4.90 -9.09 36.18
C SER A 57 3.84 -8.01 35.97
N GLU A 58 3.51 -7.29 37.03
CA GLU A 58 2.73 -6.06 36.96
C GLU A 58 3.50 -5.01 36.15
N SER A 59 3.20 -4.91 34.86
CA SER A 59 3.64 -3.81 34.02
C SER A 59 2.90 -2.54 34.44
N LYS A 60 3.57 -1.71 35.24
CA LYS A 60 3.10 -0.36 35.61
C LYS A 60 2.86 0.49 34.35
N GLY A 61 1.58 0.70 34.05
CA GLY A 61 1.00 1.95 33.55
C GLY A 61 1.84 2.82 32.61
N GLY A 62 2.05 2.37 31.38
CA GLY A 62 2.42 3.21 30.23
C GLY A 62 1.68 2.67 29.00
N GLY A 63 0.85 3.48 28.35
CA GLY A 63 -0.13 3.01 27.36
C GLY A 63 0.46 2.07 26.30
N GLY A 64 0.21 0.76 26.46
CA GLY A 64 0.87 -0.32 25.72
C GLY A 64 0.67 -0.25 24.21
N GLY A 65 1.59 0.39 23.49
CA GLY A 65 1.67 0.33 22.04
C GLY A 65 2.79 -0.60 21.63
N LEU A 66 2.62 -1.32 20.53
CA LEU A 66 3.66 -2.23 20.01
C LEU A 66 5.01 -1.53 19.86
N HIS A 67 6.10 -2.22 20.19
CA HIS A 67 7.45 -1.68 20.11
C HIS A 67 7.90 -1.48 18.66
N ARG A 68 9.06 -0.84 18.49
CA ARG A 68 9.62 -0.46 17.19
C ARG A 68 10.54 -1.54 16.66
N PHE A 69 10.50 -1.84 15.38
CA PHE A 69 11.61 -2.55 14.73
C PHE A 69 12.75 -1.58 14.42
N GLN A 70 13.99 -2.06 14.28
CA GLN A 70 15.13 -1.24 13.86
C GLN A 70 15.23 -1.20 12.32
N ASN A 71 15.93 -0.22 11.74
CA ASN A 71 16.08 -0.11 10.29
C ASN A 71 16.86 -1.31 9.74
N GLY A 72 16.43 -1.86 8.61
CA GLY A 72 17.06 -3.06 8.04
C GLY A 72 16.86 -4.34 8.84
N CYS A 73 16.02 -4.34 9.89
CA CYS A 73 15.72 -5.59 10.59
C CYS A 73 15.17 -6.64 9.61
N VAL A 74 15.43 -7.93 9.88
CA VAL A 74 14.87 -9.03 9.08
C VAL A 74 14.05 -9.93 9.97
N ILE A 75 12.78 -10.09 9.60
CA ILE A 75 11.83 -10.98 10.25
C ILE A 75 11.51 -12.12 9.29
N LYS A 76 11.69 -13.35 9.74
CA LYS A 76 11.27 -14.55 9.02
C LYS A 76 9.83 -14.86 9.40
N LEU A 77 8.96 -14.92 8.40
CA LEU A 77 7.55 -15.28 8.54
C LEU A 77 7.28 -16.52 7.69
N ILE A 78 6.77 -17.59 8.31
CA ILE A 78 6.34 -18.79 7.59
C ILE A 78 4.82 -18.90 7.73
N ILE A 79 4.14 -19.05 6.59
CA ILE A 79 2.70 -19.25 6.51
C ILE A 79 2.44 -20.60 5.82
N THR A 80 1.65 -21.44 6.48
CA THR A 80 1.07 -22.67 5.89
C THR A 80 -0.45 -22.52 5.85
N SER A 81 -1.18 -23.54 5.39
CA SER A 81 -2.65 -23.51 5.49
C SER A 81 -3.17 -23.53 6.93
N THR A 82 -2.38 -24.02 7.89
CA THR A 82 -2.84 -24.28 9.28
C THR A 82 -2.04 -23.54 10.35
N SER A 83 -1.00 -22.80 9.96
CA SER A 83 -0.13 -22.13 10.91
C SER A 83 0.57 -20.91 10.34
N LEU A 84 0.99 -20.06 11.28
CA LEU A 84 1.84 -18.90 11.05
C LEU A 84 2.94 -18.91 12.11
N SER A 85 4.20 -18.74 11.69
CA SER A 85 5.32 -18.58 12.61
C SER A 85 6.16 -17.36 12.27
N LEU A 86 6.57 -16.60 13.28
CA LEU A 86 7.36 -15.39 13.13
C LEU A 86 8.60 -15.43 14.02
N GLU A 87 9.74 -15.00 13.46
CA GLU A 87 11.02 -14.92 14.17
C GLU A 87 11.80 -13.69 13.70
N LEU A 88 12.30 -12.87 14.62
CA LEU A 88 13.28 -11.82 14.29
C LEU A 88 14.65 -12.48 14.09
N VAL A 89 15.16 -12.51 12.87
CA VAL A 89 16.43 -13.21 12.56
C VAL A 89 17.63 -12.25 12.51
N TYR A 90 17.36 -10.96 12.31
CA TYR A 90 18.35 -9.89 12.36
C TYR A 90 17.77 -8.60 12.95
N ASN A 91 18.44 -8.03 13.96
CA ASN A 91 17.95 -6.87 14.71
C ASN A 91 17.82 -5.62 13.83
N GLY A 92 18.77 -5.38 12.92
CA GLY A 92 18.89 -4.14 12.17
C GLY A 92 19.84 -3.15 12.82
N SER A 93 19.60 -1.86 12.59
CA SER A 93 20.36 -0.76 13.19
C SER A 93 19.44 0.37 13.64
N ILE A 94 19.81 1.01 14.75
CA ILE A 94 19.07 2.12 15.33
C ILE A 94 19.58 3.43 14.76
N ASP A 95 18.64 4.25 14.28
CA ASP A 95 18.87 5.59 13.73
C ASP A 95 18.49 6.72 14.69
N GLU A 96 17.52 6.47 15.57
CA GLU A 96 17.02 7.44 16.54
C GLU A 96 17.16 6.93 17.98
N GLU A 97 18.22 7.38 18.65
CA GLU A 97 18.41 7.10 20.09
C GLU A 97 17.50 7.99 20.92
N LYS A 98 16.38 7.45 21.40
CA LYS A 98 15.44 8.14 22.30
C LYS A 98 15.10 7.26 23.49
N PRO A 99 15.25 7.75 24.73
CA PRO A 99 14.95 6.96 25.95
C PRO A 99 13.51 6.44 26.03
N THR A 100 12.59 7.11 25.34
CA THR A 100 11.16 6.75 25.27
C THR A 100 10.84 5.72 24.19
N TYR A 101 11.80 5.36 23.35
CA TYR A 101 11.60 4.36 22.30
C TYR A 101 12.03 3.00 22.81
N THR A 102 11.15 2.03 22.67
CA THR A 102 11.46 0.61 22.88
C THR A 102 11.59 -0.09 21.53
N TYR A 103 12.67 -0.82 21.34
CA TYR A 103 12.95 -1.57 20.11
C TYR A 103 12.90 -3.08 20.32
N TYR A 104 12.29 -3.80 19.38
CA TYR A 104 12.38 -5.25 19.35
C TYR A 104 13.81 -5.70 19.00
N VAL A 105 14.30 -6.68 19.75
CA VAL A 105 15.59 -7.34 19.55
C VAL A 105 15.44 -8.85 19.63
N LYS A 106 16.44 -9.58 19.12
CA LYS A 106 16.51 -11.03 19.26
C LYS A 106 16.65 -11.45 20.72
N PRO A 107 16.15 -12.63 21.10
CA PRO A 107 16.43 -13.21 22.41
C PRO A 107 17.94 -13.30 22.69
N GLY A 108 18.35 -12.90 23.89
CA GLY A 108 19.75 -12.84 24.32
C GLY A 108 20.53 -11.63 23.79
N THR A 109 19.88 -10.63 23.20
CA THR A 109 20.59 -9.43 22.73
C THR A 109 21.03 -8.57 23.91
N ILE A 110 22.34 -8.36 24.04
CA ILE A 110 22.92 -7.40 24.99
C ILE A 110 23.27 -6.12 24.23
N ASP A 111 22.67 -4.99 24.62
CA ASP A 111 22.91 -3.69 24.02
C ASP A 111 23.32 -2.66 25.07
N GLU A 112 24.60 -2.27 25.06
CA GLU A 112 25.18 -1.33 26.02
C GLU A 112 24.54 0.07 25.95
N LYS A 113 24.10 0.52 24.76
CA LYS A 113 23.41 1.81 24.63
C LYS A 113 22.03 1.76 25.26
N ALA A 114 21.34 0.61 25.15
CA ALA A 114 20.08 0.40 25.86
C ALA A 114 20.28 0.39 27.38
N LYS A 115 21.33 -0.28 27.88
CA LYS A 115 21.71 -0.25 29.31
C LYS A 115 22.03 1.15 29.83
N GLN A 116 22.63 2.00 28.99
CA GLN A 116 22.88 3.41 29.27
C GLN A 116 21.60 4.29 29.19
N GLY A 117 20.43 3.71 28.92
CA GLY A 117 19.17 4.44 28.84
C GLY A 117 19.01 5.30 27.58
N LYS A 118 19.81 5.07 26.53
CA LYS A 118 19.65 5.79 25.24
C LYS A 118 18.34 5.45 24.54
N TYR A 119 17.85 4.24 24.77
CA TYR A 119 16.56 3.69 24.36
C TYR A 119 16.29 2.44 25.19
N GLN A 120 15.11 1.84 25.02
CA GLN A 120 14.74 0.58 25.64
C GLN A 120 14.76 -0.53 24.57
N ILE A 121 14.95 -1.77 25.01
CA ILE A 121 14.87 -2.95 24.15
C ILE A 121 13.91 -3.97 24.75
N GLU A 122 13.28 -4.76 23.89
CA GLU A 122 12.41 -5.87 24.27
C GLU A 122 12.68 -7.06 23.37
N GLU A 123 12.85 -8.24 23.97
CA GLU A 123 13.11 -9.45 23.21
C GLU A 123 11.84 -9.92 22.49
N LEU A 124 11.90 -10.02 21.17
CA LEU A 124 10.86 -10.64 20.37
C LEU A 124 11.14 -12.13 20.24
N HIS A 125 10.61 -12.91 21.19
CA HIS A 125 10.68 -14.37 21.12
C HIS A 125 9.96 -14.90 19.87
N PRO A 126 10.39 -16.05 19.32
CA PRO A 126 9.70 -16.70 18.22
C PRO A 126 8.23 -16.96 18.57
N ILE A 127 7.35 -16.62 17.63
CA ILE A 127 5.91 -16.76 17.80
C ILE A 127 5.41 -17.85 16.86
N PHE A 128 4.48 -18.67 17.36
CA PHE A 128 3.77 -19.68 16.58
C PHE A 128 2.28 -19.60 16.87
N ILE A 129 1.47 -19.52 15.81
CA ILE A 129 0.02 -19.37 15.89
C ILE A 129 -0.63 -20.42 14.99
N LYS A 130 -1.63 -21.12 15.51
CA LYS A 130 -2.50 -21.99 14.71
C LYS A 130 -3.59 -21.13 14.09
N VAL A 131 -3.67 -21.11 12.77
CA VAL A 131 -4.61 -20.29 11.98
C VAL A 131 -5.01 -21.07 10.75
N ASN A 132 -6.29 -21.03 10.37
CA ASN A 132 -6.77 -21.73 9.17
C ASN A 132 -6.89 -20.73 8.01
N PHE A 133 -6.05 -20.89 6.98
CA PHE A 133 -6.10 -20.11 5.76
C PHE A 133 -6.78 -20.92 4.65
N GLU A 134 -8.10 -20.80 4.53
CA GLU A 134 -8.92 -21.59 3.60
C GLU A 134 -8.50 -21.46 2.11
N HIS A 135 -7.87 -20.36 1.75
CA HIS A 135 -7.43 -20.08 0.37
C HIS A 135 -6.01 -20.57 0.07
N ILE A 136 -5.28 -21.10 1.05
CA ILE A 136 -3.94 -21.64 0.87
C ILE A 136 -4.04 -23.15 0.62
N ASN A 137 -3.43 -23.61 -0.47
CA ASN A 137 -3.30 -25.04 -0.71
C ASN A 137 -2.51 -25.70 0.45
N PRO A 138 -3.04 -26.74 1.12
CA PRO A 138 -2.41 -27.35 2.28
C PRO A 138 -0.97 -27.86 2.10
N ILE A 139 -0.58 -28.16 0.86
CA ILE A 139 0.77 -28.67 0.58
C ILE A 139 1.81 -27.55 0.40
N ASN A 140 1.38 -26.29 0.30
CA ASN A 140 2.27 -25.17 0.03
C ASN A 140 2.71 -24.50 1.34
N THR A 141 3.97 -24.08 1.37
CA THR A 141 4.52 -23.25 2.44
C THR A 141 5.01 -21.94 1.84
N PHE A 142 4.67 -20.82 2.46
CA PHE A 142 5.16 -19.50 2.08
C PHE A 142 6.13 -19.01 3.14
N GLU A 143 7.37 -18.77 2.76
CA GLU A 143 8.45 -18.30 3.62
C GLU A 143 8.84 -16.88 3.17
N PHE A 144 8.47 -15.90 3.98
CA PHE A 144 8.74 -14.48 3.74
C PHE A 144 9.86 -13.98 4.63
N TYR A 145 10.85 -13.31 4.04
CA TYR A 145 11.84 -12.51 4.74
C TYR A 145 11.43 -11.04 4.65
N LEU A 146 10.83 -10.56 5.73
CA LEU A 146 10.32 -9.20 5.86
C LEU A 146 11.43 -8.26 6.33
N ILE A 147 11.71 -7.23 5.55
CA ILE A 147 12.78 -6.28 5.81
C ILE A 147 12.18 -4.92 6.05
N ARG A 148 12.47 -4.28 7.20
CA ARG A 148 12.15 -2.86 7.36
C ARG A 148 13.11 -2.05 6.48
N HIS A 149 12.60 -1.07 5.73
CA HIS A 149 13.45 -0.18 4.94
C HIS A 149 14.58 0.47 5.77
N GLY A 150 15.69 0.80 5.11
CA GLY A 150 16.78 1.58 5.71
C GLY A 150 16.36 3.01 6.05
N GLN A 151 17.20 3.76 6.75
CA GLN A 151 16.93 5.17 7.06
C GLN A 151 16.65 5.98 5.78
N ALA A 152 15.53 6.69 5.75
CA ALA A 152 15.15 7.58 4.66
C ALA A 152 15.34 9.05 5.05
N GLU A 153 15.45 9.93 4.07
CA GLU A 153 15.70 11.36 4.30
C GLU A 153 14.70 11.98 5.30
N HIS A 154 13.42 11.57 5.22
CA HIS A 154 12.37 12.06 6.13
C HIS A 154 12.55 11.64 7.60
N ASN A 155 13.34 10.60 7.89
CA ASN A 155 13.66 10.18 9.26
C ASN A 155 14.62 11.19 9.92
N VAL A 156 15.50 11.80 9.13
CA VAL A 156 16.50 12.76 9.63
C VAL A 156 15.93 14.18 9.77
N LEU A 157 14.89 14.52 8.99
CA LEU A 157 14.28 15.85 9.00
C LEU A 157 13.57 16.14 10.33
N LYS A 158 13.89 17.29 10.93
CA LYS A 158 13.26 17.84 12.15
C LYS A 158 12.54 19.16 11.85
N GLY A 159 11.54 19.51 12.68
CA GLY A 159 10.87 20.81 12.65
C GLY A 159 10.18 21.14 11.32
N MET A 160 10.33 22.39 10.87
CA MET A 160 9.67 22.89 9.65
C MET A 160 10.08 22.13 8.38
N SER A 161 11.31 21.63 8.30
CA SER A 161 11.79 20.86 7.15
C SER A 161 11.02 19.56 6.95
N LYS A 162 10.44 18.99 8.02
CA LYS A 162 9.57 17.80 7.92
C LYS A 162 8.20 18.14 7.30
N ALA A 163 7.63 19.30 7.62
CA ALA A 163 6.36 19.75 7.06
C ALA A 163 6.45 20.03 5.55
N PHE A 164 7.61 20.47 5.08
CA PHE A 164 7.92 20.69 3.66
C PHE A 164 8.73 19.55 3.04
N SER A 165 8.75 18.38 3.68
CA SER A 165 9.49 17.24 3.17
C SER A 165 9.01 16.85 1.77
N ASN A 166 9.97 16.43 0.94
CA ASN A 166 9.69 15.94 -0.39
C ASN A 166 8.78 14.73 -0.32
N LYS A 167 7.88 14.61 -1.30
CA LYS A 167 7.09 13.39 -1.46
C LYS A 167 8.00 12.26 -1.90
N ASN A 168 7.68 11.04 -1.46
CA ASN A 168 8.40 9.83 -1.88
C ASN A 168 9.92 9.91 -1.68
N THR A 169 10.33 10.16 -0.44
CA THR A 169 11.74 10.35 -0.07
C THR A 169 12.63 9.14 -0.38
N LYS A 170 13.91 9.42 -0.64
CA LYS A 170 14.96 8.43 -0.90
C LYS A 170 15.63 7.97 0.39
N LEU A 171 16.46 6.94 0.30
CA LEU A 171 17.35 6.52 1.37
C LEU A 171 18.50 7.53 1.59
N THR A 172 18.92 7.66 2.85
CA THR A 172 20.19 8.31 3.19
C THR A 172 21.37 7.37 2.88
N GLU A 173 22.60 7.85 3.01
CA GLU A 173 23.78 6.98 2.91
C GLU A 173 23.78 5.90 3.99
N ASP A 174 23.43 6.27 5.22
CA ASP A 174 23.26 5.32 6.33
C ASP A 174 22.17 4.29 6.01
N GLY A 175 21.06 4.71 5.40
CA GLY A 175 19.99 3.80 4.96
C GLY A 175 20.46 2.79 3.91
N ARG A 176 21.31 3.22 2.97
CA ARG A 176 21.93 2.34 1.97
C ARG A 176 22.88 1.33 2.63
N ALA A 177 23.71 1.79 3.57
CA ALA A 177 24.62 0.94 4.32
C ALA A 177 23.88 -0.09 5.19
N GLN A 178 22.79 0.33 5.85
CA GLN A 178 21.90 -0.55 6.62
C GLN A 178 21.31 -1.65 5.74
N ALA A 179 20.77 -1.29 4.57
CA ALA A 179 20.23 -2.25 3.63
C ALA A 179 21.28 -3.26 3.16
N LEU A 180 22.48 -2.80 2.80
CA LEU A 180 23.60 -3.65 2.40
C LEU A 180 24.00 -4.63 3.51
N SER A 181 24.14 -4.14 4.74
CA SER A 181 24.47 -4.97 5.92
C SER A 181 23.42 -6.06 6.17
N SER A 182 22.15 -5.67 6.09
CA SER A 182 21.01 -6.59 6.24
C SER A 182 21.04 -7.71 5.20
N GLY A 183 21.42 -7.38 3.96
CA GLY A 183 21.61 -8.35 2.88
C GLY A 183 22.71 -9.37 3.19
N LYS A 184 23.86 -8.90 3.68
CA LYS A 184 24.97 -9.76 4.08
C LYS A 184 24.55 -10.73 5.18
N HIS A 185 23.90 -10.23 6.23
CA HIS A 185 23.43 -11.08 7.32
C HIS A 185 22.40 -12.12 6.88
N LEU A 186 21.45 -11.76 6.01
CA LEU A 186 20.46 -12.73 5.56
C LEU A 186 21.09 -13.83 4.69
N LYS A 187 22.15 -13.52 3.93
CA LYS A 187 22.86 -14.50 3.09
C LYS A 187 23.32 -15.70 3.91
N ASP A 188 23.89 -15.43 5.08
CA ASP A 188 24.41 -16.45 5.99
C ASP A 188 23.30 -17.30 6.63
N ILE A 189 22.11 -16.72 6.80
CA ILE A 189 20.93 -17.38 7.38
C ILE A 189 20.24 -18.28 6.35
N VAL A 190 20.14 -17.82 5.11
CA VAL A 190 19.43 -18.53 4.03
C VAL A 190 20.25 -19.67 3.45
N ARG A 191 21.59 -19.64 3.58
CA ARG A 191 22.53 -20.74 3.24
C ARG A 191 22.31 -21.31 1.83
N GLY A 192 22.15 -20.44 0.84
CA GLY A 192 22.03 -20.86 -0.57
C GLY A 192 20.65 -21.36 -0.98
N LYS A 193 19.62 -21.29 -0.13
CA LYS A 193 18.24 -21.52 -0.59
C LYS A 193 17.86 -20.47 -1.63
N GLU A 194 17.19 -20.90 -2.69
CA GLU A 194 16.72 -20.00 -3.73
C GLU A 194 15.63 -19.05 -3.21
N ILE A 195 15.69 -17.79 -3.64
CA ILE A 195 14.63 -16.80 -3.45
C ILE A 195 13.82 -16.74 -4.75
N ASP A 196 12.55 -17.08 -4.68
CA ASP A 196 11.65 -17.15 -5.83
C ASP A 196 11.17 -15.75 -6.25
N TYR A 197 10.79 -14.91 -5.28
CA TYR A 197 10.14 -13.62 -5.54
C TYR A 197 10.71 -12.47 -4.69
N LEU A 198 10.65 -11.26 -5.27
CA LEU A 198 11.05 -10.01 -4.64
C LEU A 198 9.87 -9.05 -4.64
N PHE A 199 9.54 -8.49 -3.48
CA PHE A 199 8.43 -7.55 -3.31
C PHE A 199 8.89 -6.26 -2.63
N ALA A 200 8.35 -5.14 -3.09
CA ALA A 200 8.52 -3.84 -2.46
C ALA A 200 7.19 -3.06 -2.45
N SER A 201 7.17 -1.93 -1.75
CA SER A 201 6.02 -1.03 -1.77
C SER A 201 6.11 -0.02 -2.91
N ASP A 202 5.02 0.73 -3.10
CA ASP A 202 4.95 1.85 -4.03
C ASP A 202 5.80 3.08 -3.65
N LEU A 203 6.69 2.96 -2.65
CA LEU A 203 7.53 4.06 -2.14
C LEU A 203 9.01 3.75 -2.39
N ASN A 204 9.74 4.74 -2.93
CA ASN A 204 11.10 4.61 -3.44
C ASN A 204 12.05 4.00 -2.41
N ARG A 205 12.01 4.47 -1.15
CA ARG A 205 12.84 3.94 -0.06
C ARG A 205 12.79 2.41 0.10
N THR A 206 11.67 1.75 -0.21
CA THR A 206 11.57 0.28 -0.14
C THR A 206 12.24 -0.39 -1.33
N SER A 207 12.08 0.17 -2.53
CA SER A 207 12.70 -0.34 -3.75
C SER A 207 14.22 -0.08 -3.74
N GLU A 208 14.67 1.09 -3.27
CA GLU A 208 16.08 1.40 -3.03
C GLU A 208 16.70 0.49 -1.97
N THR A 209 15.97 0.24 -0.87
CA THR A 209 16.43 -0.73 0.15
C THR A 209 16.61 -2.09 -0.49
N MET A 210 15.64 -2.58 -1.28
CA MET A 210 15.77 -3.85 -1.99
C MET A 210 17.04 -3.87 -2.85
N GLY A 211 17.32 -2.81 -3.61
CA GLY A 211 18.50 -2.80 -4.47
C GLY A 211 19.83 -2.83 -3.72
N HIS A 212 19.95 -2.11 -2.61
CA HIS A 212 21.15 -2.20 -1.76
C HIS A 212 21.23 -3.51 -0.99
N PHE A 213 20.09 -4.05 -0.58
CA PHE A 213 19.99 -5.35 0.08
C PHE A 213 20.50 -6.48 -0.81
N LEU A 214 20.06 -6.53 -2.07
CA LEU A 214 20.46 -7.57 -3.02
C LEU A 214 21.97 -7.55 -3.30
N LYS A 215 22.60 -6.37 -3.32
CA LYS A 215 24.06 -6.23 -3.41
C LYS A 215 24.81 -6.90 -2.26
N GLY A 216 24.22 -6.91 -1.06
CA GLY A 216 24.79 -7.58 0.11
C GLY A 216 24.45 -9.07 0.16
N PHE A 217 23.31 -9.45 -0.42
CA PHE A 217 22.77 -10.80 -0.35
C PHE A 217 23.25 -11.69 -1.51
N ASN A 218 22.83 -11.39 -2.74
CA ASN A 218 23.19 -12.13 -3.95
C ASN A 218 22.94 -11.28 -5.19
N ASN A 219 24.01 -10.87 -5.88
CA ASN A 219 23.93 -10.08 -7.11
C ASN A 219 23.17 -10.78 -8.25
N GLN A 220 23.10 -12.12 -8.26
CA GLN A 220 22.35 -12.85 -9.30
C GLN A 220 20.84 -12.59 -9.23
N LEU A 221 20.33 -12.17 -8.07
CA LEU A 221 18.92 -11.80 -7.94
C LEU A 221 18.62 -10.40 -8.51
N MET A 222 19.64 -9.65 -8.93
CA MET A 222 19.46 -8.36 -9.59
C MET A 222 18.78 -8.50 -10.96
N ASP A 223 18.83 -9.68 -11.57
CA ASP A 223 18.13 -9.96 -12.83
C ASP A 223 16.63 -10.23 -12.63
N LYS A 224 16.18 -10.44 -11.38
CA LYS A 224 14.76 -10.64 -11.07
C LYS A 224 14.03 -9.30 -10.94
N SER A 225 12.84 -9.23 -11.50
CA SER A 225 11.96 -8.06 -11.32
C SER A 225 11.43 -7.99 -9.89
N ILE A 226 11.41 -6.78 -9.33
CA ILE A 226 10.76 -6.49 -8.05
C ILE A 226 9.29 -6.22 -8.32
N VAL A 227 8.41 -7.01 -7.70
CA VAL A 227 6.97 -6.82 -7.81
C VAL A 227 6.54 -5.73 -6.84
N ILE A 228 5.91 -4.68 -7.36
CA ILE A 228 5.32 -3.66 -6.51
C ILE A 228 4.00 -4.19 -5.97
N LEU A 229 3.97 -4.39 -4.65
CA LEU A 229 2.89 -5.09 -3.98
C LEU A 229 1.82 -4.08 -3.53
N PRO A 230 0.54 -4.22 -3.91
CA PRO A 230 -0.53 -3.40 -3.33
C PRO A 230 -0.61 -3.66 -1.83
N CYS A 231 -1.17 -2.71 -1.09
CA CYS A 231 -1.35 -2.86 0.36
C CYS A 231 -0.04 -3.18 1.10
N SER A 232 1.08 -2.60 0.66
CA SER A 232 2.37 -2.67 1.36
C SER A 232 2.88 -1.26 1.73
N HIS A 233 2.07 -0.24 1.52
CA HIS A 233 2.42 1.16 1.75
C HIS A 233 2.49 1.50 3.24
N GLU A 234 3.21 2.57 3.57
CA GLU A 234 3.27 3.07 4.94
C GLU A 234 1.89 3.51 5.44
N LEU A 235 1.56 3.07 6.65
CA LEU A 235 0.31 3.37 7.34
C LEU A 235 0.56 4.36 8.48
N THR A 236 -0.51 5.00 8.93
CA THR A 236 -0.54 5.59 10.27
C THR A 236 -0.94 4.49 11.24
N TYR A 237 -0.03 4.08 12.12
CA TYR A 237 -0.35 3.13 13.18
C TYR A 237 -1.23 3.81 14.23
N THR A 238 -2.44 3.29 14.39
CA THR A 238 -3.38 3.69 15.44
C THR A 238 -3.70 2.48 16.30
N LYS A 239 -3.41 2.59 17.60
CA LYS A 239 -3.72 1.55 18.59
C LYS A 239 -5.24 1.30 18.58
N ASN A 240 -5.66 0.03 18.47
CA ASN A 240 -7.07 -0.42 18.44
C ASN A 240 -7.87 -0.16 17.15
N SER A 241 -7.23 0.20 16.04
CA SER A 241 -7.92 0.27 14.74
C SER A 241 -7.45 -0.83 13.81
N HIS A 242 -8.34 -1.29 12.92
CA HIS A 242 -7.90 -2.06 11.75
C HIS A 242 -6.91 -1.21 10.96
N CYS A 243 -5.68 -1.67 10.84
CA CYS A 243 -4.59 -0.87 10.30
C CYS A 243 -4.78 -0.42 8.86
N ASP A 244 -5.49 -1.20 8.05
CA ASP A 244 -5.88 -0.81 6.69
C ASP A 244 -7.20 -0.02 6.62
N GLY A 245 -7.88 0.16 7.75
CA GLY A 245 -9.10 0.95 7.90
C GLY A 245 -8.81 2.39 8.37
N HIS A 246 -9.67 3.33 7.95
CA HIS A 246 -9.74 4.70 8.51
C HIS A 246 -8.40 5.47 8.58
N GLN A 247 -7.57 5.36 7.54
CA GLN A 247 -6.34 6.13 7.43
C GLN A 247 -6.65 7.64 7.32
N GLY A 248 -6.00 8.44 8.16
CA GLY A 248 -6.09 9.91 8.12
C GLY A 248 -5.44 10.52 6.89
N ILE A 249 -5.18 11.83 6.94
CA ILE A 249 -4.45 12.52 5.87
C ILE A 249 -3.05 11.88 5.74
N THR A 250 -2.76 11.33 4.56
CA THR A 250 -1.46 10.72 4.28
C THR A 250 -0.37 11.79 4.30
N PRO A 251 0.68 11.63 5.14
CA PRO A 251 1.84 12.52 5.13
C PRO A 251 2.52 12.56 3.75
N ASN A 252 3.18 13.67 3.42
CA ASN A 252 3.76 13.89 2.08
C ASN A 252 4.78 12.79 1.72
N GLU A 253 5.61 12.38 2.66
CA GLU A 253 6.62 11.33 2.52
C GLU A 253 6.03 9.93 2.19
N ASN A 254 4.73 9.74 2.46
CA ASN A 254 4.00 8.50 2.23
C ASN A 254 3.11 8.55 0.98
N ILE A 255 3.20 9.65 0.22
CA ILE A 255 2.57 9.80 -1.08
C ILE A 255 3.55 9.30 -2.13
N SER A 256 3.21 8.17 -2.77
CA SER A 256 3.90 7.73 -3.97
C SER A 256 3.73 8.78 -5.07
N THR A 257 4.85 9.16 -5.69
CA THR A 257 4.88 10.02 -6.88
C THR A 257 4.91 9.20 -8.16
N CYS A 258 5.02 7.88 -8.05
CA CYS A 258 5.12 7.01 -9.20
C CYS A 258 3.78 6.77 -9.87
N GLU A 259 3.75 6.95 -11.19
CA GLU A 259 2.61 6.68 -12.04
C GLU A 259 3.03 5.63 -13.08
N PRO A 260 2.80 4.33 -12.81
CA PRO A 260 3.22 3.27 -13.72
C PRO A 260 2.62 3.45 -15.12
N GLY A 261 3.42 3.14 -16.16
CA GLY A 261 3.03 3.28 -17.56
C GLY A 261 2.99 4.71 -18.09
N LYS A 262 3.40 5.73 -17.31
CA LYS A 262 3.63 7.09 -17.81
C LYS A 262 5.12 7.35 -18.03
N THR A 263 5.74 6.58 -18.92
CA THR A 263 7.03 6.95 -19.50
C THR A 263 6.80 8.10 -20.46
N GLY A 264 7.08 9.32 -20.03
CA GLY A 264 6.91 10.49 -20.88
C GLY A 264 7.74 11.65 -20.39
N LYS A 265 8.73 12.06 -21.19
CA LYS A 265 9.36 13.37 -21.10
C LYS A 265 8.26 14.41 -21.05
N THR A 266 8.02 15.03 -19.89
CA THR A 266 7.37 16.34 -19.88
C THR A 266 8.33 17.30 -20.58
N LEU A 267 8.06 17.58 -21.86
CA LEU A 267 8.84 18.42 -22.76
C LEU A 267 9.01 19.87 -22.27
N LEU A 268 8.41 20.24 -21.14
CA LEU A 268 8.37 21.61 -20.60
C LEU A 268 9.19 21.82 -19.34
N THR A 269 9.71 20.77 -18.71
CA THR A 269 10.64 20.88 -17.58
C THR A 269 11.79 19.91 -17.80
N ARG A 270 13.02 20.42 -17.85
CA ARG A 270 14.29 19.65 -17.97
C ARG A 270 14.55 18.64 -16.83
N GLN A 271 13.53 18.27 -16.05
CA GLN A 271 13.59 17.16 -15.11
C GLN A 271 13.24 15.88 -15.84
N THR A 272 14.23 15.02 -16.01
CA THR A 272 14.02 13.60 -16.27
C THR A 272 13.13 13.06 -15.17
N ILE A 273 11.89 12.69 -15.50
CA ILE A 273 11.05 11.91 -14.58
C ILE A 273 11.79 10.57 -14.44
N ASP A 274 12.33 10.31 -13.24
CA ASP A 274 12.87 9.00 -12.87
C ASP A 274 11.83 7.96 -13.29
N SER A 275 12.18 7.09 -14.24
CA SER A 275 11.24 6.08 -14.74
C SER A 275 10.86 5.17 -13.59
N CYS A 276 9.57 5.11 -13.25
CA CYS A 276 9.09 4.23 -12.18
C CYS A 276 9.26 2.74 -12.50
N ASP A 277 9.72 2.41 -13.70
CA ASP A 277 9.95 1.05 -14.16
C ASP A 277 11.30 0.49 -13.71
N THR A 278 12.21 1.33 -13.19
CA THR A 278 13.53 0.89 -12.73
C THR A 278 13.98 1.58 -11.44
N ILE A 279 14.84 0.89 -10.67
CA ILE A 279 15.62 1.49 -9.58
C ILE A 279 17.07 1.04 -9.69
N GLY A 280 17.95 1.93 -10.16
CA GLY A 280 19.25 1.51 -10.67
C GLY A 280 19.07 0.51 -11.81
N ASP A 281 19.68 -0.67 -11.69
CA ASP A 281 19.59 -1.74 -12.69
C ASP A 281 18.38 -2.68 -12.50
N LEU A 282 17.61 -2.48 -11.42
CA LEU A 282 16.50 -3.37 -11.07
C LEU A 282 15.22 -2.96 -11.78
N ARG A 283 14.53 -3.94 -12.36
CA ARG A 283 13.23 -3.74 -13.00
C ARG A 283 12.10 -3.80 -11.98
N LEU A 284 11.16 -2.87 -12.05
CA LEU A 284 9.97 -2.81 -11.20
C LEU A 284 8.74 -3.30 -11.99
N ASP A 285 8.10 -4.38 -11.52
CA ASP A 285 6.86 -4.93 -12.08
C ASP A 285 5.64 -4.33 -11.36
N TRP A 286 4.99 -3.39 -12.03
CA TRP A 286 3.77 -2.74 -11.56
C TRP A 286 2.48 -3.40 -12.06
N SER A 287 2.55 -4.51 -12.80
CA SER A 287 1.38 -5.13 -13.43
C SER A 287 0.35 -5.57 -12.40
N PHE A 288 0.80 -6.16 -11.30
CA PHE A 288 -0.06 -6.61 -10.21
C PHE A 288 -0.68 -5.44 -9.44
N TYR A 289 0.12 -4.42 -9.10
CA TYR A 289 -0.35 -3.18 -8.48
C TYR A 289 -1.40 -2.46 -9.34
N SER A 290 -1.12 -2.30 -10.63
CA SER A 290 -2.00 -1.60 -11.57
C SER A 290 -3.33 -2.34 -11.75
N LYS A 291 -3.29 -3.67 -11.77
CA LYS A 291 -4.51 -4.51 -11.79
C LYS A 291 -5.33 -4.31 -10.52
N PHE A 292 -4.70 -4.28 -9.35
CA PHE A 292 -5.39 -4.09 -8.07
C PHE A 292 -6.15 -2.76 -8.00
N TYR A 293 -5.54 -1.67 -8.49
CA TYR A 293 -6.12 -0.32 -8.48
C TYR A 293 -6.84 0.08 -9.79
N GLY A 294 -7.03 -0.85 -10.72
CA GLY A 294 -7.77 -0.65 -11.97
C GLY A 294 -7.16 0.39 -12.91
N SER A 295 -5.85 0.33 -13.19
CA SER A 295 -5.04 1.33 -13.93
C SER A 295 -4.82 2.68 -13.22
N GLY A 296 -5.33 2.83 -12.00
CA GLY A 296 -5.09 3.97 -11.14
C GLY A 296 -3.95 3.74 -10.13
N THR A 297 -3.83 4.69 -9.21
CA THR A 297 -2.98 4.55 -8.01
C THR A 297 -3.85 4.41 -6.77
N ARG A 298 -3.26 4.09 -5.62
CA ARG A 298 -3.96 4.10 -4.33
C ARG A 298 -4.75 5.40 -4.07
N ARG A 299 -4.22 6.56 -4.50
CA ARG A 299 -4.85 7.88 -4.29
C ARG A 299 -5.91 8.19 -5.33
N LYS A 300 -5.67 7.81 -6.58
CA LYS A 300 -6.58 8.04 -7.70
C LYS A 300 -6.83 6.70 -8.37
N ARG A 301 -7.70 5.91 -7.73
CA ARG A 301 -8.11 4.61 -8.25
C ARG A 301 -8.77 4.79 -9.62
N GLY A 302 -8.62 3.80 -10.48
CA GLY A 302 -9.31 3.80 -11.75
C GLY A 302 -10.81 3.58 -11.60
N SER A 303 -11.53 3.73 -12.71
CA SER A 303 -12.99 3.56 -12.79
C SER A 303 -13.43 2.10 -12.74
N GLU A 304 -12.51 1.16 -12.96
CA GLU A 304 -12.78 -0.28 -12.86
C GLU A 304 -12.92 -0.71 -11.40
N VAL A 305 -13.46 -1.92 -11.16
CA VAL A 305 -13.64 -2.51 -9.83
C VAL A 305 -12.26 -2.66 -9.15
N SER A 306 -11.85 -1.63 -8.42
CA SER A 306 -10.59 -1.60 -7.70
C SER A 306 -10.77 -2.22 -6.31
N LYS A 307 -9.91 -3.18 -6.00
CA LYS A 307 -9.83 -3.76 -4.65
C LYS A 307 -9.35 -2.68 -3.67
N GLN A 308 -9.61 -2.89 -2.38
CA GLN A 308 -9.19 -1.97 -1.32
C GLN A 308 -8.38 -2.71 -0.26
N CYS A 309 -7.38 -2.04 0.30
CA CYS A 309 -6.55 -2.64 1.34
C CYS A 309 -7.29 -2.91 2.64
N ARG A 310 -8.43 -2.26 2.90
CA ARG A 310 -9.27 -2.60 4.06
C ARG A 310 -9.88 -4.00 3.99
N ASP A 311 -9.93 -4.59 2.80
CA ASP A 311 -10.58 -5.88 2.52
C ASP A 311 -9.54 -7.00 2.28
N THR A 312 -8.24 -6.70 2.42
CA THR A 312 -7.11 -7.63 2.19
C THR A 312 -5.90 -7.22 3.02
N ASP A 313 -4.76 -7.89 2.87
CA ASP A 313 -3.50 -7.47 3.48
C ASP A 313 -2.31 -7.76 2.56
N MET A 314 -1.12 -7.29 2.96
CA MET A 314 0.10 -7.44 2.16
C MET A 314 0.43 -8.91 1.85
N PHE A 315 0.21 -9.82 2.80
CA PHE A 315 0.58 -11.22 2.67
C PHE A 315 -0.42 -11.98 1.80
N LYS A 316 -1.72 -11.70 1.95
CA LYS A 316 -2.75 -12.23 1.05
C LYS A 316 -2.48 -11.85 -0.40
N GLU A 317 -2.15 -10.59 -0.66
CA GLU A 317 -1.82 -10.14 -2.01
C GLU A 317 -0.52 -10.77 -2.53
N ALA A 318 0.49 -10.98 -1.68
CA ALA A 318 1.71 -11.68 -2.09
C ALA A 318 1.44 -13.16 -2.44
N ILE A 319 0.65 -13.86 -1.62
CA ILE A 319 0.23 -15.25 -1.86
C ILE A 319 -0.62 -15.34 -3.14
N GLU A 320 -1.55 -14.41 -3.36
CA GLU A 320 -2.35 -14.33 -4.59
C GLU A 320 -1.44 -14.16 -5.82
N TYR A 321 -0.43 -13.27 -5.74
CA TYR A 321 0.54 -13.11 -6.83
C TYR A 321 1.27 -14.43 -7.13
N ILE A 322 1.86 -15.06 -6.12
CA ILE A 322 2.64 -16.30 -6.25
C ILE A 322 1.78 -17.41 -6.85
N THR A 323 0.62 -17.68 -6.26
CA THR A 323 -0.29 -18.74 -6.72
C THR A 323 -0.79 -18.49 -8.15
N SER A 324 -1.04 -17.23 -8.53
CA SER A 324 -1.46 -16.89 -9.90
C SER A 324 -0.37 -17.15 -10.95
N LYS A 325 0.90 -16.98 -10.60
CA LYS A 325 2.05 -17.24 -11.49
C LYS A 325 2.28 -18.73 -11.68
N GLU A 326 2.20 -19.50 -10.59
CA GLU A 326 2.35 -20.95 -10.62
C GLU A 326 1.22 -21.64 -11.40
N GLY A 327 -0.02 -21.17 -11.23
CA GLY A 327 -1.16 -21.66 -12.01
C GLY A 327 -0.98 -21.48 -13.52
N ARG A 328 -0.29 -20.41 -13.95
CA ARG A 328 0.05 -20.20 -15.37
C ARG A 328 1.19 -21.12 -15.84
N GLY A 329 2.21 -21.32 -15.00
CA GLY A 329 3.31 -22.24 -15.25
C GLY A 329 2.82 -23.67 -15.47
N ASN A 330 1.97 -24.17 -14.57
CA ASN A 330 1.40 -25.52 -14.66
C ASN A 330 0.51 -25.70 -15.91
N LYS A 331 -0.28 -24.66 -16.28
CA LYS A 331 -1.05 -24.70 -17.53
C LYS A 331 -0.14 -24.76 -18.76
N ARG A 332 0.96 -24.01 -18.77
CA ARG A 332 1.95 -24.06 -19.87
C ARG A 332 2.69 -25.40 -19.92
N ALA A 333 3.12 -25.93 -18.79
CA ALA A 333 3.79 -27.23 -18.72
C ALA A 333 2.86 -28.37 -19.15
N LYS A 334 1.61 -28.38 -18.67
CA LYS A 334 0.59 -29.36 -19.07
C LYS A 334 0.24 -29.24 -20.56
N LEU A 335 0.17 -28.01 -21.07
CA LEU A 335 -0.02 -27.77 -22.50
C LEU A 335 1.20 -28.26 -23.30
N SER A 336 2.42 -28.03 -22.82
CA SER A 336 3.65 -28.50 -23.46
C SER A 336 3.74 -30.03 -23.47
N SER A 337 3.34 -30.71 -22.39
CA SER A 337 3.31 -32.17 -22.35
C SER A 337 2.24 -32.74 -23.28
N LEU A 338 1.03 -32.15 -23.30
CA LEU A 338 -0.02 -32.52 -24.25
C LEU A 338 0.41 -32.30 -25.71
N LEU A 339 1.13 -31.22 -25.98
CA LEU A 339 1.71 -30.98 -27.29
C LEU A 339 2.81 -31.99 -27.61
N HIS A 340 3.49 -32.57 -26.61
CA HIS A 340 4.55 -33.57 -26.79
C HIS A 340 4.05 -34.93 -27.32
N ASP A 341 2.79 -35.27 -27.04
CA ASP A 341 2.18 -36.53 -27.52
C ASP A 341 1.47 -36.39 -28.86
N MET A 342 1.44 -35.18 -29.43
CA MET A 342 0.78 -34.92 -30.71
C MET A 342 1.72 -35.08 -31.93
N PRO A 343 1.19 -35.50 -33.09
CA PRO A 343 1.95 -35.51 -34.35
C PRO A 343 2.56 -34.14 -34.64
N GLN A 344 3.80 -34.13 -35.14
CA GLN A 344 4.61 -32.92 -35.35
C GLN A 344 3.84 -31.85 -36.16
N THR A 345 3.12 -32.25 -37.20
CA THR A 345 2.30 -31.35 -38.03
C THR A 345 1.17 -30.65 -37.28
N THR A 346 0.61 -31.31 -36.26
CA THR A 346 -0.43 -30.73 -35.39
C THR A 346 0.19 -29.87 -34.29
N ARG A 347 1.37 -30.26 -33.77
CA ARG A 347 2.16 -29.44 -32.84
C ARG A 347 2.54 -28.10 -33.48
N ASP A 348 3.01 -28.09 -34.72
CA ASP A 348 3.42 -26.86 -35.42
C ASP A 348 2.23 -25.92 -35.66
N LYS A 349 1.07 -26.48 -36.06
CA LYS A 349 -0.17 -25.70 -36.19
C LYS A 349 -0.63 -25.12 -34.85
N MET A 350 -0.61 -25.90 -33.78
CA MET A 350 -0.98 -25.39 -32.44
C MET A 350 0.02 -24.37 -31.90
N SER A 351 1.33 -24.59 -32.11
CA SER A 351 2.39 -23.65 -31.71
C SER A 351 2.21 -22.31 -32.42
N ASN A 352 1.96 -22.33 -33.74
CA ASN A 352 1.64 -21.13 -34.50
C ASN A 352 0.36 -20.44 -34.01
N ASN A 353 -0.69 -21.21 -33.68
CA ASN A 353 -1.91 -20.64 -33.12
C ASN A 353 -1.70 -20.05 -31.72
N LEU A 354 -0.86 -20.65 -30.88
CA LEU A 354 -0.51 -20.12 -29.56
C LEU A 354 0.31 -18.85 -29.66
N ASN A 355 1.29 -18.81 -30.57
CA ASN A 355 2.08 -17.61 -30.85
C ASN A 355 1.16 -16.50 -31.36
N LYS A 356 0.20 -16.83 -32.23
CA LYS A 356 -0.83 -15.89 -32.70
C LYS A 356 -1.76 -15.43 -31.58
N LEU A 357 -2.11 -16.30 -30.63
CA LEU A 357 -2.94 -15.95 -29.46
C LEU A 357 -2.19 -15.04 -28.47
N ASN A 358 -0.90 -15.31 -28.23
CA ASN A 358 -0.05 -14.44 -27.41
C ASN A 358 0.13 -13.08 -28.09
N ASP A 359 0.43 -13.07 -29.40
CA ASP A 359 0.51 -11.83 -30.20
C ASP A 359 -0.82 -11.07 -30.18
N LEU A 360 -1.97 -11.76 -30.26
CA LEU A 360 -3.29 -11.13 -30.11
C LEU A 360 -3.54 -10.60 -28.70
N SER A 361 -3.06 -11.29 -27.65
CA SER A 361 -3.14 -10.81 -26.27
C SER A 361 -2.31 -9.54 -26.09
N ASP A 362 -1.07 -9.55 -26.57
CA ASP A 362 -0.15 -8.41 -26.50
C ASP A 362 -0.70 -7.23 -27.32
N LYS A 363 -1.23 -7.50 -28.53
CA LYS A 363 -1.94 -6.48 -29.34
C LYS A 363 -3.21 -5.97 -28.67
N SER A 364 -3.96 -6.83 -27.99
CA SER A 364 -5.13 -6.42 -27.20
C SER A 364 -4.71 -5.46 -26.09
N ASP A 365 -3.62 -5.77 -25.39
CA ASP A 365 -3.13 -4.91 -24.31
C ASP A 365 -2.55 -3.59 -24.86
N GLN A 366 -1.84 -3.61 -25.99
CA GLN A 366 -1.45 -2.39 -26.72
C GLN A 366 -2.66 -1.57 -27.20
N LEU A 367 -3.72 -2.21 -27.68
CA LEU A 367 -4.96 -1.53 -28.08
C LEU A 367 -5.67 -0.91 -26.89
N LYS A 368 -5.68 -1.56 -25.72
CA LYS A 368 -6.20 -0.97 -24.49
C LYS A 368 -5.39 0.24 -24.06
N GLU A 369 -4.06 0.17 -24.15
CA GLU A 369 -3.18 1.31 -23.90
C GLU A 369 -3.45 2.47 -24.86
N GLY A 370 -3.59 2.18 -26.16
CA GLY A 370 -3.95 3.16 -27.18
C GLY A 370 -5.32 3.79 -26.96
N ALA A 371 -6.34 2.99 -26.62
CA ALA A 371 -7.67 3.47 -26.29
C ALA A 371 -7.67 4.37 -25.06
N ASN A 372 -6.89 4.01 -24.03
CA ASN A 372 -6.71 4.82 -22.83
C ASN A 372 -5.98 6.14 -23.13
N ALA A 373 -4.97 6.13 -24.01
CA ALA A 373 -4.29 7.34 -24.47
C ALA A 373 -5.25 8.25 -25.25
N PHE A 374 -6.04 7.69 -26.17
CA PHE A 374 -7.05 8.42 -26.93
C PHE A 374 -8.11 9.04 -26.02
N ALA A 375 -8.64 8.29 -25.04
CA ALA A 375 -9.62 8.80 -24.08
C ALA A 375 -9.07 9.99 -23.27
N LYS A 376 -7.79 9.92 -22.85
CA LYS A 376 -7.10 11.02 -22.15
C LYS A 376 -6.95 12.26 -23.06
N SER A 377 -6.53 12.09 -24.30
CA SER A 377 -6.39 13.18 -25.28
C SER A 377 -7.74 13.84 -25.57
N ALA A 378 -8.80 13.05 -25.75
CA ALA A 378 -10.17 13.54 -25.94
C ALA A 378 -10.64 14.35 -24.71
N GLN A 379 -10.33 13.89 -23.50
CA GLN A 379 -10.65 14.61 -22.26
C GLN A 379 -9.91 15.96 -22.17
N GLN A 380 -8.63 16.01 -22.54
CA GLN A 380 -7.85 17.25 -22.57
C GLN A 380 -8.39 18.24 -23.60
N LEU A 381 -8.73 17.78 -24.80
CA LEU A 381 -9.34 18.61 -25.85
C LEU A 381 -10.67 19.20 -25.38
N ALA A 382 -11.52 18.40 -24.73
CA ALA A 382 -12.79 18.86 -24.18
C ALA A 382 -12.60 19.93 -23.08
N LEU A 383 -11.55 19.83 -22.26
CA LEU A 383 -11.22 20.86 -21.27
C LEU A 383 -10.70 22.15 -21.92
N ALA A 384 -9.85 22.04 -22.95
CA ALA A 384 -9.36 23.19 -23.72
C ALA A 384 -10.50 23.93 -24.45
N GLN A 385 -11.47 23.20 -25.00
CA GLN A 385 -12.65 23.81 -25.62
C GLN A 385 -13.59 24.49 -24.60
N LYS A 386 -13.62 24.00 -23.35
CA LYS A 386 -14.38 24.65 -22.26
C LYS A 386 -13.69 25.92 -21.77
N SER A 387 -12.36 25.95 -21.68
CA SER A 387 -11.62 27.14 -21.24
C SER A 387 -11.64 28.26 -22.29
N SER A 388 -11.58 27.94 -23.60
CA SER A 388 -11.65 28.94 -24.67
C SER A 388 -13.02 29.64 -24.75
N LYS A 389 -14.12 28.94 -24.44
CA LYS A 389 -15.47 29.54 -24.34
C LYS A 389 -15.63 30.52 -23.17
N TRP A 390 -14.79 30.45 -22.15
CA TRP A 390 -14.91 31.33 -20.98
C TRP A 390 -14.31 32.73 -21.24
N TRP A 391 -13.30 32.84 -22.10
CA TRP A 391 -12.68 34.13 -22.45
C TRP A 391 -13.43 34.93 -23.52
N GLY A 392 -14.45 34.34 -24.17
CA GLY A 392 -15.24 34.97 -25.24
C GLY A 392 -16.46 35.81 -24.80
N LYS A 393 -16.65 36.10 -23.50
CA LYS A 393 -17.74 36.97 -23.01
C LYS A 393 -17.23 38.27 -22.37
N GLY A 394 -16.26 38.91 -23.01
CA GLY A 394 -15.95 40.33 -22.79
C GLY A 394 -16.68 41.18 -23.83
N GLY A 395 -17.69 41.95 -23.42
CA GLY A 395 -18.34 42.91 -24.32
C GLY A 395 -19.80 43.26 -24.04
N LYS A 396 -20.28 43.24 -22.79
CA LYS A 396 -21.48 44.03 -22.46
C LYS A 396 -21.06 45.49 -22.37
N THR A 397 -21.10 46.18 -23.51
CA THR A 397 -21.06 47.64 -23.57
C THR A 397 -22.16 48.20 -22.66
N ARG A 398 -21.73 48.83 -21.58
CA ARG A 398 -22.59 49.50 -20.60
C ARG A 398 -23.13 50.77 -21.27
N ARG A 399 -24.22 50.63 -22.04
CA ARG A 399 -24.92 51.73 -22.70
C ARG A 399 -25.44 52.68 -21.61
N LYS A 400 -24.82 53.86 -21.48
CA LYS A 400 -25.28 54.95 -20.60
C LYS A 400 -26.73 55.29 -20.96
N ARG A 401 -27.65 55.10 -20.00
CA ARG A 401 -29.03 55.59 -20.10
C ARG A 401 -29.03 57.11 -19.91
N ARG A 402 -29.39 57.85 -20.96
CA ARG A 402 -29.85 59.24 -20.87
C ARG A 402 -31.28 59.26 -20.28
N PRO A 403 -31.64 60.27 -19.48
CA PRO A 403 -33.01 60.50 -19.05
C PRO A 403 -33.76 61.26 -20.15
N GLY A 404 -35.00 60.88 -20.45
CA GLY A 404 -35.80 61.63 -21.42
C GLY A 404 -37.08 60.95 -21.89
N SER A 405 -38.18 61.54 -21.46
CA SER A 405 -39.52 61.68 -22.06
C SER A 405 -40.42 60.45 -22.29
N LYS A 406 -41.62 60.61 -21.72
CA LYS A 406 -42.86 59.88 -21.99
C LYS A 406 -43.23 59.97 -23.47
N ARG A 407 -43.63 58.85 -24.09
CA ARG A 407 -44.67 58.84 -25.12
C ARG A 407 -45.33 57.46 -25.27
N LYS A 408 -46.66 57.52 -25.33
CA LYS A 408 -47.63 56.45 -25.60
C LYS A 408 -47.38 55.82 -26.99
N GLY A 409 -47.70 54.55 -27.17
CA GLY A 409 -47.89 54.01 -28.53
C GLY A 409 -47.80 52.48 -28.69
N GLN A 410 -48.98 51.85 -28.72
CA GLN A 410 -49.40 50.78 -29.65
C GLN A 410 -48.62 49.45 -29.77
N SER A 411 -49.26 48.42 -29.19
CA SER A 411 -49.62 47.13 -29.80
C SER A 411 -49.13 46.83 -31.21
N VAL A 412 -48.34 45.75 -31.37
CA VAL A 412 -48.51 44.79 -32.47
C VAL A 412 -48.37 43.37 -31.96
N LYS A 413 -49.50 42.65 -31.98
CA LYS A 413 -49.61 41.19 -31.86
C LYS A 413 -48.83 40.52 -33.00
N ARG A 414 -47.93 39.58 -32.69
CA ARG A 414 -47.55 38.52 -33.63
C ARG A 414 -47.78 37.15 -33.00
N LYS A 415 -48.80 36.48 -33.53
CA LYS A 415 -49.10 35.06 -33.38
C LYS A 415 -47.92 34.24 -33.92
N ARG A 416 -47.43 33.28 -33.13
CA ARG A 416 -46.81 32.06 -33.67
C ARG A 416 -47.57 30.86 -33.13
N LYS A 417 -48.38 30.27 -34.03
CA LYS A 417 -48.69 28.83 -34.09
C LYS A 417 -47.34 28.08 -34.06
N GLY A 418 -47.12 26.94 -33.42
CA GLY A 418 -47.97 25.94 -32.80
C GLY A 418 -47.13 24.67 -32.86
N SER A 419 -46.69 24.13 -31.73
CA SER A 419 -46.10 22.80 -31.66
C SER A 419 -46.82 22.00 -30.58
N ILE A 420 -47.70 21.13 -31.08
CA ILE A 420 -48.18 19.89 -30.49
C ILE A 420 -46.92 19.05 -30.15
N GLY A 421 -46.73 18.41 -29.01
CA GLY A 421 -47.54 18.26 -27.81
C GLY A 421 -46.81 17.42 -26.77
N VAL A 422 -47.52 17.19 -25.65
CA VAL A 422 -47.43 16.04 -24.72
C VAL A 422 -46.17 15.98 -23.82
N SER A 423 -46.26 16.52 -22.59
CA SER A 423 -46.52 15.82 -21.31
C SER A 423 -45.29 15.02 -20.81
N ARG A 424 -44.79 15.16 -19.58
CA ARG A 424 -45.49 15.27 -18.30
C ARG A 424 -44.58 15.95 -17.27
N LYS A 425 -45.16 16.85 -16.48
CA LYS A 425 -44.55 17.43 -15.28
C LYS A 425 -44.42 16.34 -14.20
N GLN A 426 -43.24 16.20 -13.60
CA GLN A 426 -43.15 15.86 -12.18
C GLN A 426 -42.37 16.96 -11.45
N ARG A 427 -43.07 17.55 -10.48
CA ARG A 427 -42.57 18.53 -9.54
C ARG A 427 -41.79 17.79 -8.47
N CYS A 428 -40.54 18.20 -8.21
CA CYS A 428 -39.93 18.05 -6.89
C CYS A 428 -39.53 19.43 -6.38
N LYS A 429 -40.40 20.00 -5.54
CA LYS A 429 -40.06 21.08 -4.61
C LYS A 429 -39.37 20.43 -3.42
N TYR A 430 -38.05 20.58 -3.30
CA TYR A 430 -37.38 20.52 -2.01
C TYR A 430 -36.42 21.71 -1.90
N GLY A 431 -36.79 22.65 -1.03
CA GLY A 431 -35.99 23.82 -0.71
C GLY A 431 -34.79 23.44 0.14
N ARG A 432 -33.59 23.89 -0.26
CA ARG A 432 -32.41 23.89 0.60
C ARG A 432 -32.28 25.27 1.26
N ARG A 433 -32.61 25.33 2.56
CA ARG A 433 -32.21 26.42 3.46
C ARG A 433 -30.68 26.44 3.55
N LYS A 434 -30.06 27.59 3.27
CA LYS A 434 -28.64 27.85 3.53
C LYS A 434 -28.48 28.25 5.01
N TYR A 435 -27.74 27.46 5.78
CA TYR A 435 -27.26 27.87 7.09
C TYR A 435 -26.00 28.73 6.92
N HIS A 436 -26.06 29.99 7.37
CA HIS A 436 -24.90 30.85 7.56
C HIS A 436 -24.19 30.46 8.86
N ARG A 437 -22.97 29.94 8.75
CA ARG A 437 -22.09 29.67 9.90
C ARG A 437 -21.36 30.97 10.26
N LYS A 438 -21.75 31.61 11.36
CA LYS A 438 -21.04 32.75 11.97
C LYS A 438 -19.71 32.27 12.54
N THR A 439 -18.60 32.85 12.08
CA THR A 439 -17.28 32.71 12.69
C THR A 439 -17.22 33.56 13.97
N LYS A 440 -17.05 32.91 15.13
CA LYS A 440 -16.75 33.57 16.41
C LYS A 440 -15.29 34.02 16.42
N LYS A 441 -15.09 35.33 16.58
CA LYS A 441 -13.83 36.02 16.82
C LYS A 441 -13.41 35.71 18.27
N ARG A 442 -12.25 35.07 18.47
CA ARG A 442 -11.68 34.83 19.81
C ARG A 442 -10.91 36.09 20.24
N GLN A 443 -11.33 36.68 21.36
CA GLN A 443 -10.62 37.75 22.05
C GLN A 443 -9.31 37.19 22.63
N ARG A 444 -8.24 37.97 22.47
CA ARG A 444 -6.99 37.84 23.24
C ARG A 444 -7.25 38.45 24.62
N GLY A 445 -7.14 37.63 25.66
CA GLY A 445 -6.89 38.09 27.02
C GLY A 445 -5.39 38.00 27.26
N GLY A 446 -4.77 39.12 27.59
CA GLY A 446 -3.46 39.14 28.22
C GLY A 446 -3.60 38.74 29.69
N ASN A 447 -2.49 38.29 30.26
CA ASN A 447 -2.17 38.52 31.66
C ASN A 447 -0.65 38.69 31.76
N GLN A 448 -0.28 39.83 32.34
CA GLN A 448 0.95 40.03 33.09
C GLN A 448 0.72 39.43 34.48
N GLU A 449 1.63 38.58 34.93
CA GLU A 449 2.48 38.75 36.13
C GLU A 449 3.50 37.61 36.16
#